data_AF-A0A6I1TWH3-F1
#
_entry.id   AF-A0A6I1TWH3-F1
#
_cell.length_a   1.000
_cell.length_b   1.000
_cell.length_c   1.000
_cell.angle_alpha   90.00
_cell.angle_beta   90.00
_cell.angle_gamma   90.00
#
_symmetry.space_group_name_H-M   'P 1'
#
loop_
_entity.id
_entity.type
_entity.pdbx_description
1 polymer ?
#
loop_
_entity_poly.entity_id
_entity_poly.type
_entity_poly.pdbx_seq_one_letter_code
_entity_poly.pdbx_strand_id
1 'polypeptide(L)'
;METIRDNEEEKKSCEGINIVFIGHPIRVKQKLKIGNEVYNISFDGFKDTKYNEDPFIWNNNFLYSFCHANHALSADIRQKIKKEEVYLVFVSKTGRNSKIVEIDTIIKAEEIYEWPNKNERFKESLCSKIFNDKVIAHHLPKFLEGGGISEHNNKNLYTCVGDSDGSFLPMKKDGDIFIPFRFNESVSKNLLELIKVTDNDMYYVAKSTSPRLITENKENTFNKVYEVVKKLIEEENSSRGNPKEDQRFLKSYQIRNLDKKNLFVIGNGFDIAHNIESQYSKFRDFVFKLSNLDELDRNKIIEDEIEAFEIPSSVLNHDGEEIYNTAELAAFYHSVINTISFKNYDPEWKDFEKNWGELNILSFTSTEFVDKHGDIEPFRIASAVEEIVHNLKSAYQIATFKLFSEWIRSLDTSRIVATKKTIQKHIRDSYFLTFNYTNVLEDVYNVENYQVCHIHGSINENKFIVGHGKDEKLKNYEQNPFSVNDFIIEIVNVMKKDTSKHYVENLTFFENLKDIENIYFIGFNLSDEHSVDSLYFKKLFKELKGFNVYFDSYHQDEIDKFKQTLETWGAQYIKLYVINTERDKVVEP
;
A
#
# COMPACT_ATOMS: atom_id res chain seq x y z
N MET A 1 -20.40 -20.90 -9.89
CA MET A 1 -21.31 -19.87 -9.36
C MET A 1 -21.55 -18.86 -10.45
N GLU A 2 -22.79 -18.59 -10.80
CA GLU A 2 -23.12 -17.52 -11.74
C GLU A 2 -23.21 -16.20 -10.98
N THR A 3 -22.41 -15.21 -11.39
CA THR A 3 -22.67 -13.81 -11.08
C THR A 3 -23.90 -13.39 -11.88
N ILE A 4 -25.02 -13.14 -11.22
CA ILE A 4 -26.20 -12.62 -11.90
C ILE A 4 -26.00 -11.11 -12.12
N ARG A 5 -25.23 -10.74 -13.15
CA ARG A 5 -25.17 -9.39 -13.72
C ARG A 5 -25.72 -9.48 -15.14
N ASP A 6 -27.03 -9.22 -15.29
CA ASP A 6 -27.61 -9.00 -16.61
C ASP A 6 -27.31 -7.55 -17.01
N ASN A 7 -26.40 -7.40 -17.98
CA ASN A 7 -26.19 -6.15 -18.70
C ASN A 7 -27.29 -6.02 -19.76
N GLU A 8 -28.26 -5.12 -19.54
CA GLU A 8 -28.76 -4.16 -20.53
C GLU A 8 -29.98 -3.39 -19.98
N GLU A 9 -30.09 -2.15 -20.45
CA GLU A 9 -31.14 -1.13 -20.26
C GLU A 9 -31.09 -0.21 -19.02
N GLU A 10 -30.47 0.95 -19.30
CA GLU A 10 -30.72 2.23 -18.64
C GLU A 10 -32.23 2.55 -18.52
N LYS A 11 -32.66 2.81 -17.28
CA LYS A 11 -33.47 3.98 -16.86
C LYS A 11 -33.61 3.94 -15.34
N LYS A 12 -32.69 4.57 -14.62
CA LYS A 12 -32.85 4.85 -13.18
C LYS A 12 -33.91 5.93 -12.99
N SER A 13 -35.16 5.54 -12.78
CA SER A 13 -36.07 6.33 -11.95
C SER A 13 -35.82 5.92 -10.50
N CYS A 14 -34.98 6.69 -9.81
CA CYS A 14 -34.70 6.50 -8.39
C CYS A 14 -35.89 6.95 -7.55
N GLU A 15 -36.61 6.02 -6.93
CA GLU A 15 -37.43 6.32 -5.75
C GLU A 15 -37.33 5.17 -4.73
N GLY A 16 -36.53 5.38 -3.67
CA GLY A 16 -36.60 4.62 -2.42
C GLY A 16 -35.26 4.05 -1.93
N ILE A 17 -34.77 4.54 -0.78
CA ILE A 17 -33.84 3.80 0.06
C ILE A 17 -34.63 2.62 0.64
N ASN A 18 -34.21 1.37 0.39
CA ASN A 18 -34.87 0.21 0.95
C ASN A 18 -34.13 -0.27 2.19
N ILE A 19 -34.83 -0.47 3.30
CA ILE A 19 -34.22 -0.91 4.56
C ILE A 19 -34.75 -2.28 4.97
N VAL A 20 -33.83 -3.17 5.30
CA VAL A 20 -34.10 -4.50 5.86
C VAL A 20 -33.50 -4.57 7.26
N PHE A 21 -34.34 -4.60 8.29
CA PHE A 21 -33.90 -4.72 9.68
C PHE A 21 -33.68 -6.19 10.04
N ILE A 22 -32.50 -6.47 10.59
CA ILE A 22 -32.07 -7.81 10.99
C ILE A 22 -31.70 -7.76 12.47
N GLY A 23 -32.53 -8.42 13.28
CA GLY A 23 -32.33 -8.46 14.72
C GLY A 23 -31.31 -9.52 15.13
N HIS A 24 -30.42 -9.13 16.05
CA HIS A 24 -29.42 -10.01 16.62
C HIS A 24 -29.54 -10.12 18.14
N PRO A 25 -29.01 -11.22 18.72
CA PRO A 25 -28.71 -11.29 20.14
C PRO A 25 -27.85 -10.12 20.62
N ILE A 26 -27.78 -9.93 21.94
CA ILE A 26 -26.96 -8.87 22.54
C ILE A 26 -25.51 -9.08 22.14
N ARG A 27 -24.90 -8.04 21.59
CA ARG A 27 -23.53 -8.08 21.08
C ARG A 27 -22.49 -7.95 22.18
N VAL A 28 -21.38 -8.65 22.01
CA VAL A 28 -20.13 -8.32 22.74
C VAL A 28 -19.62 -6.97 22.26
N LYS A 29 -18.88 -6.25 23.12
CA LYS A 29 -18.28 -4.96 22.79
C LYS A 29 -16.78 -5.04 22.78
N GLN A 30 -16.15 -4.44 21.77
CA GLN A 30 -14.71 -4.36 21.62
C GLN A 30 -14.26 -2.91 21.57
N LYS A 31 -13.25 -2.57 22.36
CA LYS A 31 -12.61 -1.25 22.27
C LYS A 31 -11.61 -1.23 21.13
N LEU A 32 -11.65 -0.15 20.37
CA LEU A 32 -10.81 0.11 19.21
C LEU A 32 -10.31 1.55 19.28
N LYS A 33 -9.04 1.79 18.93
CA LYS A 33 -8.48 3.14 18.83
C LYS A 33 -8.17 3.43 17.37
N ILE A 34 -8.71 4.53 16.84
CA ILE A 34 -8.40 5.01 15.48
C ILE A 34 -7.94 6.47 15.63
N GLY A 35 -6.67 6.74 15.31
CA GLY A 35 -6.05 8.03 15.62
C GLY A 35 -6.07 8.32 17.13
N ASN A 36 -6.67 9.46 17.51
CA ASN A 36 -6.82 9.86 18.91
C ASN A 36 -8.18 9.47 19.53
N GLU A 37 -9.05 8.82 18.76
CA GLU A 37 -10.42 8.52 19.18
C GLU A 37 -10.54 7.06 19.59
N VAL A 38 -11.36 6.82 20.62
CA VAL A 38 -11.65 5.47 21.11
C VAL A 38 -13.09 5.13 20.73
N TYR A 39 -13.28 3.93 20.19
CA TYR A 39 -14.53 3.37 19.73
C TYR A 39 -14.82 2.10 20.53
N ASN A 40 -16.06 1.89 20.93
CA ASN A 40 -16.51 0.68 21.62
C ASN A 40 -17.56 0.00 20.74
N ILE A 41 -17.09 -0.68 19.70
CA ILE A 41 -17.93 -1.28 18.67
C ILE A 41 -18.67 -2.51 19.20
N SER A 42 -19.86 -2.79 18.67
CA SER A 42 -20.65 -3.97 19.01
C SER A 42 -20.45 -5.05 17.94
N PHE A 43 -19.83 -6.15 18.35
CA PHE A 43 -19.43 -7.26 17.49
C PHE A 43 -19.19 -8.51 18.34
N ASP A 44 -19.66 -9.70 17.93
CA ASP A 44 -19.52 -10.93 18.73
C ASP A 44 -18.12 -11.58 18.68
N GLY A 45 -17.12 -10.83 18.21
CA GLY A 45 -15.73 -11.27 18.09
C GLY A 45 -15.55 -12.32 16.97
N PHE A 46 -14.30 -12.70 16.70
CA PHE A 46 -14.03 -13.97 16.03
C PHE A 46 -14.15 -15.08 17.08
N LYS A 47 -15.31 -15.72 17.20
CA LYS A 47 -15.43 -16.92 18.04
C LYS A 47 -14.47 -18.00 17.51
N ASP A 48 -13.98 -18.83 18.42
CA ASP A 48 -12.94 -19.87 18.23
C ASP A 48 -13.00 -20.56 16.86
N THR A 49 -12.12 -20.14 15.93
CA THR A 49 -11.81 -20.67 14.57
C THR A 49 -12.95 -21.21 13.69
N LYS A 50 -14.22 -21.10 14.09
CA LYS A 50 -15.37 -21.77 13.49
C LYS A 50 -16.67 -21.01 13.82
N TYR A 51 -17.44 -20.69 12.78
CA TYR A 51 -18.86 -20.32 12.84
C TYR A 51 -19.19 -18.92 13.38
N ASN A 52 -18.64 -17.87 12.76
CA ASN A 52 -19.13 -16.50 12.98
C ASN A 52 -20.21 -16.12 11.94
N GLU A 53 -21.47 -16.14 12.35
CA GLU A 53 -22.59 -15.76 11.48
C GLU A 53 -22.75 -14.23 11.28
N ASP A 54 -21.96 -13.41 11.98
CA ASP A 54 -22.06 -11.94 11.90
C ASP A 54 -21.62 -11.37 10.55
N PRO A 55 -22.19 -10.23 10.12
CA PRO A 55 -21.69 -9.52 8.96
C PRO A 55 -20.16 -9.30 9.07
N PHE A 56 -19.44 -9.82 8.08
CA PHE A 56 -17.98 -9.89 8.13
C PHE A 56 -17.37 -8.57 7.65
N ILE A 57 -17.41 -7.58 8.53
CA ILE A 57 -17.02 -6.20 8.24
C ILE A 57 -15.51 -5.98 8.12
N TRP A 58 -14.72 -6.96 8.55
CA TRP A 58 -13.26 -6.92 8.76
C TRP A 58 -12.44 -7.43 7.56
N ASN A 59 -13.05 -7.52 6.38
CA ASN A 59 -12.42 -8.02 5.15
C ASN A 59 -12.87 -7.23 3.92
N ASN A 60 -12.07 -7.34 2.86
CA ASN A 60 -12.19 -6.66 1.57
C ASN A 60 -13.58 -6.78 0.95
N ASN A 61 -14.25 -7.92 1.16
CA ASN A 61 -15.51 -8.24 0.48
C ASN A 61 -16.78 -8.02 1.33
N PHE A 62 -16.66 -7.40 2.50
CA PHE A 62 -17.77 -6.97 3.38
C PHE A 62 -19.07 -7.80 3.24
N LEU A 63 -19.08 -8.99 3.85
CA LEU A 63 -20.01 -10.06 3.50
C LEU A 63 -21.17 -10.22 4.48
N TYR A 64 -22.33 -10.60 3.95
CA TYR A 64 -23.45 -11.10 4.72
C TYR A 64 -24.03 -12.37 4.10
N SER A 65 -23.95 -13.48 4.85
CA SER A 65 -24.29 -14.80 4.33
C SER A 65 -25.15 -15.66 5.26
N PHE A 66 -25.31 -15.28 6.55
CA PHE A 66 -25.85 -16.17 7.60
C PHE A 66 -26.79 -15.46 8.59
N CYS A 67 -27.38 -16.21 9.53
CA CYS A 67 -28.33 -15.74 10.54
C CYS A 67 -29.52 -14.95 9.96
N HIS A 68 -30.41 -15.64 9.21
CA HIS A 68 -31.60 -15.08 8.52
C HIS A 68 -31.37 -14.52 7.11
N ALA A 69 -30.20 -14.73 6.50
CA ALA A 69 -29.92 -14.28 5.13
C ALA A 69 -30.97 -14.73 4.10
N ASN A 70 -31.55 -15.92 4.19
CA ASN A 70 -32.63 -16.34 3.28
C ASN A 70 -33.91 -15.47 3.39
N HIS A 71 -34.19 -14.94 4.57
CA HIS A 71 -35.32 -14.03 4.79
C HIS A 71 -34.97 -12.57 4.46
N ALA A 72 -33.73 -12.15 4.73
CA ALA A 72 -33.22 -10.82 4.41
C ALA A 72 -32.98 -10.64 2.91
N LEU A 73 -32.47 -11.67 2.23
CA LEU A 73 -32.20 -11.76 0.79
C LEU A 73 -33.29 -12.55 0.07
N SER A 74 -34.55 -12.30 0.43
CA SER A 74 -35.72 -12.88 -0.25
C SER A 74 -35.78 -12.46 -1.73
N ALA A 75 -36.58 -13.15 -2.53
CA ALA A 75 -36.67 -12.90 -3.97
C ALA A 75 -36.96 -11.43 -4.32
N ASP A 76 -37.86 -10.76 -3.59
CA ASP A 76 -38.16 -9.33 -3.78
C ASP A 76 -36.97 -8.42 -3.45
N ILE A 77 -36.22 -8.70 -2.37
CA ILE A 77 -35.02 -7.94 -2.03
C ILE A 77 -33.91 -8.16 -3.05
N ARG A 78 -33.73 -9.39 -3.54
CA ARG A 78 -32.75 -9.68 -4.59
C ARG A 78 -33.06 -8.93 -5.89
N GLN A 79 -34.33 -8.79 -6.25
CA GLN A 79 -34.74 -7.99 -7.40
C GLN A 79 -34.49 -6.50 -7.18
N LYS A 80 -34.71 -6.00 -5.95
CA LYS A 80 -34.43 -4.60 -5.59
C LYS A 80 -32.95 -4.25 -5.64
N ILE A 81 -32.05 -5.10 -5.12
CA ILE A 81 -30.60 -4.84 -5.15
C ILE A 81 -30.07 -4.60 -6.58
N LYS A 82 -30.71 -5.19 -7.60
CA LYS A 82 -30.35 -4.96 -9.01
C LYS A 82 -30.71 -3.56 -9.54
N LYS A 83 -31.65 -2.85 -8.89
CA LYS A 83 -32.29 -1.64 -9.46
C LYS A 83 -32.30 -0.44 -8.51
N GLU A 84 -32.26 -0.69 -7.21
CA GLU A 84 -32.49 0.28 -6.14
C GLU A 84 -31.44 0.11 -5.03
N GLU A 85 -31.27 1.12 -4.19
CA GLU A 85 -30.40 0.99 -3.03
C GLU A 85 -31.09 0.17 -1.93
N VAL A 86 -30.40 -0.86 -1.44
CA VAL A 86 -30.86 -1.68 -0.32
C VAL A 86 -29.82 -1.65 0.78
N TYR A 87 -30.28 -1.35 2.00
CA TYR A 87 -29.47 -1.32 3.20
C TYR A 87 -29.94 -2.42 4.17
N LEU A 88 -29.04 -3.34 4.51
CA LEU A 88 -29.24 -4.32 5.57
C LEU A 88 -28.77 -3.70 6.88
N VAL A 89 -29.69 -3.54 7.83
CA VAL A 89 -29.47 -2.80 9.08
C VAL A 89 -29.54 -3.78 10.22
N PHE A 90 -28.38 -4.03 10.82
CA PHE A 90 -28.21 -5.01 11.87
C PHE A 90 -28.34 -4.33 13.23
N VAL A 91 -29.22 -4.89 14.07
CA VAL A 91 -29.64 -4.25 15.31
C VAL A 91 -29.65 -5.23 16.47
N SER A 92 -29.29 -4.75 17.65
CA SER A 92 -29.24 -5.58 18.86
C SER A 92 -29.65 -4.81 20.11
N LYS A 93 -30.13 -5.52 21.13
CA LYS A 93 -30.36 -4.89 22.44
C LYS A 93 -29.03 -4.55 23.09
N THR A 94 -28.97 -3.41 23.79
CA THR A 94 -27.74 -3.01 24.52
C THR A 94 -27.46 -3.84 25.77
N GLY A 95 -28.40 -4.70 26.19
CA GLY A 95 -28.27 -5.58 27.34
C GLY A 95 -29.53 -6.42 27.57
N ARG A 96 -29.44 -7.44 28.45
CA ARG A 96 -30.50 -8.46 28.65
C ARG A 96 -31.86 -7.87 29.01
N ASN A 97 -31.86 -6.93 29.95
CA ASN A 97 -33.07 -6.25 30.43
C ASN A 97 -33.25 -4.86 29.79
N SER A 98 -32.41 -4.52 28.81
CA SER A 98 -32.47 -3.22 28.15
C SER A 98 -33.70 -3.14 27.24
N LYS A 99 -34.34 -1.96 27.28
CA LYS A 99 -35.36 -1.55 26.30
C LYS A 99 -34.74 -0.82 25.11
N ILE A 100 -33.45 -0.49 25.17
CA ILE A 100 -32.73 0.23 24.15
C ILE A 100 -32.14 -0.74 23.14
N VAL A 101 -32.31 -0.42 21.87
CA VAL A 101 -31.70 -1.10 20.73
C VAL A 101 -30.61 -0.20 20.13
N GLU A 102 -29.52 -0.80 19.68
CA GLU A 102 -28.44 -0.13 18.96
C GLU A 102 -28.25 -0.73 17.56
N ILE A 103 -27.73 0.07 16.64
CA ILE A 103 -27.32 -0.40 15.31
C ILE A 103 -25.88 -0.87 15.42
N ASP A 104 -25.62 -2.14 15.12
CA ASP A 104 -24.25 -2.67 15.11
C ASP A 104 -23.56 -2.33 13.78
N THR A 105 -24.24 -2.55 12.65
CA THR A 105 -23.68 -2.44 11.29
C THR A 105 -24.78 -2.04 10.30
N ILE A 106 -24.43 -1.20 9.33
CA ILE A 106 -25.24 -0.96 8.13
C ILE A 106 -24.47 -1.42 6.91
N ILE A 107 -25.10 -2.30 6.12
CA ILE A 107 -24.56 -2.82 4.86
C ILE A 107 -25.35 -2.27 3.70
N LYS A 108 -24.71 -1.49 2.83
CA LYS A 108 -25.27 -1.16 1.52
C LYS A 108 -25.00 -2.35 0.60
N ALA A 109 -26.04 -3.04 0.16
CA ALA A 109 -25.91 -4.18 -0.73
C ALA A 109 -25.38 -3.75 -2.10
N GLU A 110 -24.32 -4.40 -2.56
CA GLU A 110 -23.70 -4.14 -3.87
C GLU A 110 -23.97 -5.30 -4.82
N GLU A 111 -23.67 -6.52 -4.37
CA GLU A 111 -23.81 -7.73 -5.18
C GLU A 111 -24.42 -8.88 -4.40
N ILE A 112 -25.03 -9.81 -5.13
CA ILE A 112 -25.57 -11.04 -4.55
C ILE A 112 -25.01 -12.24 -5.30
N TYR A 113 -24.57 -13.22 -4.52
CA TYR A 113 -24.01 -14.47 -4.99
C TYR A 113 -24.88 -15.63 -4.56
N GLU A 114 -25.34 -16.41 -5.52
CA GLU A 114 -25.99 -17.68 -5.26
C GLU A 114 -24.95 -18.77 -5.02
N TRP A 115 -25.12 -19.50 -3.93
CA TRP A 115 -24.28 -20.65 -3.60
C TRP A 115 -24.63 -21.85 -4.48
N PRO A 116 -23.69 -22.80 -4.64
CA PRO A 116 -23.99 -24.11 -5.18
C PRO A 116 -25.18 -24.78 -4.47
N ASN A 117 -25.79 -25.73 -5.15
CA ASN A 117 -26.88 -26.52 -4.60
C ASN A 117 -26.45 -27.15 -3.27
N LYS A 118 -27.41 -27.40 -2.37
CA LYS A 118 -27.18 -27.87 -1.00
C LYS A 118 -26.19 -29.05 -0.84
N ASN A 119 -26.03 -29.91 -1.85
CA ASN A 119 -25.14 -31.08 -1.82
C ASN A 119 -23.86 -30.89 -2.66
N GLU A 120 -23.60 -29.67 -3.13
CA GLU A 120 -22.46 -29.28 -3.98
C GLU A 120 -21.65 -28.13 -3.36
N ARG A 121 -21.89 -27.80 -2.08
CA ARG A 121 -21.20 -26.74 -1.34
C ARG A 121 -19.92 -27.30 -0.73
N PHE A 122 -18.84 -27.22 -1.49
CA PHE A 122 -17.47 -27.53 -1.06
C PHE A 122 -16.61 -26.27 -1.03
N LYS A 123 -15.50 -26.26 -0.28
CA LYS A 123 -14.59 -25.11 -0.22
C LYS A 123 -14.14 -24.68 -1.62
N GLU A 124 -13.83 -25.66 -2.46
CA GLU A 124 -13.32 -25.52 -3.82
C GLU A 124 -14.39 -25.04 -4.82
N SER A 125 -15.67 -25.24 -4.47
CA SER A 125 -16.81 -24.84 -5.31
C SER A 125 -17.21 -23.37 -5.12
N LEU A 126 -16.69 -22.71 -4.09
CA LEU A 126 -16.99 -21.32 -3.80
C LEU A 126 -16.10 -20.37 -4.59
N CYS A 127 -16.63 -19.20 -4.95
CA CYS A 127 -15.87 -18.17 -5.62
C CYS A 127 -14.73 -17.66 -4.72
N SER A 128 -13.49 -18.01 -5.05
CA SER A 128 -12.29 -17.66 -4.27
C SER A 128 -12.07 -16.14 -4.15
N LYS A 129 -12.57 -15.37 -5.13
CA LYS A 129 -12.53 -13.90 -5.08
C LYS A 129 -13.29 -13.33 -3.87
N ILE A 130 -14.40 -13.98 -3.48
CA ILE A 130 -15.33 -13.48 -2.45
C ILE A 130 -15.11 -14.22 -1.15
N PHE A 131 -15.12 -15.55 -1.23
CA PHE A 131 -14.92 -16.48 -0.14
C PHE A 131 -13.43 -16.83 -0.02
N ASN A 132 -12.61 -15.86 0.36
CA ASN A 132 -11.20 -16.10 0.64
C ASN A 132 -11.02 -16.94 1.92
N ASP A 133 -9.80 -17.42 2.19
CA ASP A 133 -9.58 -18.32 3.35
C ASP A 133 -9.98 -17.70 4.69
N LYS A 134 -9.91 -16.37 4.85
CA LYS A 134 -10.33 -15.69 6.09
C LYS A 134 -11.85 -15.79 6.26
N VAL A 135 -12.60 -15.58 5.19
CA VAL A 135 -14.06 -15.75 5.18
C VAL A 135 -14.43 -17.20 5.46
N ILE A 136 -13.77 -18.14 4.78
CA ILE A 136 -14.03 -19.58 4.96
C ILE A 136 -13.72 -20.03 6.39
N ALA A 137 -12.58 -19.58 6.95
CA ALA A 137 -12.15 -19.98 8.29
C ALA A 137 -13.00 -19.35 9.38
N HIS A 138 -13.40 -18.07 9.23
CA HIS A 138 -14.00 -17.32 10.32
C HIS A 138 -15.48 -17.04 10.16
N HIS A 139 -15.99 -16.90 8.93
CA HIS A 139 -17.36 -16.46 8.66
C HIS A 139 -18.29 -17.59 8.19
N LEU A 140 -17.77 -18.59 7.45
CA LEU A 140 -18.62 -19.65 6.92
C LEU A 140 -18.87 -20.78 7.95
N PRO A 141 -20.05 -21.42 7.94
CA PRO A 141 -20.31 -22.66 8.68
C PRO A 141 -19.37 -23.79 8.25
N LYS A 142 -19.31 -24.86 9.04
CA LYS A 142 -18.48 -26.04 8.72
C LYS A 142 -18.92 -26.64 7.40
N PHE A 143 -18.00 -26.98 6.52
CA PHE A 143 -18.28 -27.88 5.40
C PHE A 143 -18.40 -29.32 5.91
N LEU A 144 -19.45 -30.03 5.47
CA LEU A 144 -19.73 -31.42 5.81
C LEU A 144 -19.33 -32.36 4.68
N GLU A 145 -18.98 -33.60 5.03
CA GLU A 145 -18.76 -34.66 4.05
C GLU A 145 -20.05 -34.87 3.22
N GLY A 146 -19.93 -34.85 1.89
CA GLY A 146 -21.07 -34.93 0.96
C GLY A 146 -21.60 -33.58 0.45
N GLY A 147 -20.86 -32.47 0.63
CA GLY A 147 -21.14 -31.19 -0.04
C GLY A 147 -22.19 -30.32 0.63
N GLY A 148 -22.42 -30.53 1.93
CA GLY A 148 -23.30 -29.70 2.76
C GLY A 148 -22.54 -28.76 3.69
N ILE A 149 -23.28 -27.97 4.48
CA ILE A 149 -22.75 -27.10 5.53
C ILE A 149 -23.43 -27.39 6.88
N SER A 150 -22.76 -27.13 8.00
CA SER A 150 -23.24 -27.47 9.35
C SER A 150 -24.49 -26.72 9.78
N GLU A 151 -24.74 -25.56 9.17
CA GLU A 151 -25.87 -24.68 9.48
C GLU A 151 -26.62 -24.36 8.19
N HIS A 152 -27.93 -24.11 8.31
CA HIS A 152 -28.82 -23.71 7.21
C HIS A 152 -28.99 -24.74 6.08
N ASN A 153 -29.99 -25.60 6.26
CA ASN A 153 -30.33 -26.68 5.33
C ASN A 153 -31.22 -26.25 4.14
N ASN A 154 -31.07 -25.02 3.65
CA ASN A 154 -31.91 -24.46 2.60
C ASN A 154 -31.48 -24.97 1.22
N LYS A 155 -32.48 -25.21 0.35
CA LYS A 155 -32.26 -25.61 -1.06
C LYS A 155 -31.36 -24.60 -1.78
N ASN A 156 -31.67 -23.31 -1.63
CA ASN A 156 -30.90 -22.20 -2.18
C ASN A 156 -30.31 -21.37 -1.03
N LEU A 157 -29.11 -20.84 -1.22
CA LEU A 157 -28.43 -19.97 -0.26
C LEU A 157 -27.79 -18.81 -1.01
N TYR A 158 -27.82 -17.62 -0.42
CA TYR A 158 -27.34 -16.40 -1.04
C TYR A 158 -26.42 -15.65 -0.08
N THR A 159 -25.39 -15.04 -0.63
CA THR A 159 -24.50 -14.10 0.06
C THR A 159 -24.66 -12.73 -0.57
N CYS A 160 -24.79 -11.71 0.27
CA CYS A 160 -24.66 -10.33 -0.14
C CYS A 160 -23.21 -9.89 0.07
N VAL A 161 -22.61 -9.30 -0.96
CA VAL A 161 -21.41 -8.46 -0.87
C VAL A 161 -21.90 -7.04 -0.73
N GLY A 162 -21.43 -6.34 0.30
CA GLY A 162 -21.78 -4.93 0.48
C GLY A 162 -20.70 -3.99 -0.04
N ASP A 163 -21.16 -2.82 -0.48
CA ASP A 163 -20.33 -1.71 -0.96
C ASP A 163 -19.46 -1.22 0.19
N SER A 164 -18.14 -1.28 0.03
CA SER A 164 -17.19 -0.89 1.08
C SER A 164 -17.27 0.58 1.47
N ASP A 165 -17.68 1.44 0.52
CA ASP A 165 -17.83 2.88 0.72
C ASP A 165 -19.22 3.23 1.22
N GLY A 166 -20.26 2.50 0.79
CA GLY A 166 -21.64 2.69 1.23
C GLY A 166 -21.99 2.05 2.57
N SER A 167 -21.16 1.12 3.05
CA SER A 167 -21.40 0.39 4.30
C SER A 167 -20.60 0.95 5.47
N PHE A 168 -21.19 0.97 6.66
CA PHE A 168 -20.59 1.65 7.81
C PHE A 168 -21.16 1.22 9.17
N LEU A 169 -20.42 1.55 10.22
CA LEU A 169 -20.86 1.47 11.61
C LEU A 169 -21.23 2.89 12.08
N PRO A 170 -22.51 3.17 12.36
CA PRO A 170 -22.91 4.47 12.88
C PRO A 170 -22.54 4.57 14.35
N MET A 171 -21.66 5.52 14.69
CA MET A 171 -21.13 5.72 16.03
C MET A 171 -21.50 7.10 16.55
N LYS A 172 -21.78 7.19 17.86
CA LYS A 172 -22.10 8.42 18.57
C LYS A 172 -21.22 8.58 19.80
N LYS A 173 -20.77 9.79 20.07
CA LYS A 173 -19.90 10.12 21.20
C LYS A 173 -20.68 10.00 22.53
N ASP A 174 -20.08 9.31 23.50
CA ASP A 174 -20.56 9.10 24.87
C ASP A 174 -19.36 9.30 25.81
N GLY A 175 -19.22 10.53 26.33
CA GLY A 175 -17.99 10.98 26.99
C GLY A 175 -16.82 11.05 25.99
N ASP A 176 -15.70 10.39 26.33
CA ASP A 176 -14.49 10.35 25.49
C ASP A 176 -14.44 9.15 24.53
N ILE A 177 -15.53 8.38 24.44
CA ILE A 177 -15.60 7.15 23.65
C ILE A 177 -16.78 7.23 22.68
N PHE A 178 -16.60 6.75 21.46
CA PHE A 178 -17.66 6.53 20.50
C PHE A 178 -18.30 5.16 20.70
N ILE A 179 -19.61 5.12 20.85
CA ILE A 179 -20.42 3.90 21.00
C ILE A 179 -21.35 3.72 19.79
N PRO A 180 -21.91 2.54 19.53
CA PRO A 180 -22.83 2.33 18.42
C PRO A 180 -24.07 3.20 18.61
N PHE A 181 -24.67 3.65 17.50
CA PHE A 181 -25.85 4.48 17.53
C PHE A 181 -27.00 3.76 18.26
N ARG A 182 -27.55 4.41 19.29
CA ARG A 182 -28.67 3.91 20.08
C ARG A 182 -29.96 4.60 19.68
N PHE A 183 -30.99 3.81 19.40
CA PHE A 183 -32.34 4.33 19.24
C PHE A 183 -32.86 4.86 20.59
N ASN A 184 -33.71 5.88 20.57
CA ASN A 184 -34.44 6.30 21.78
C ASN A 184 -35.44 5.20 22.21
N GLU A 185 -36.01 5.31 23.41
CA GLU A 185 -36.92 4.29 23.96
C GLU A 185 -38.15 4.02 23.08
N SER A 186 -38.74 5.07 22.52
CA SER A 186 -39.93 4.96 21.67
C SER A 186 -39.64 4.20 20.37
N VAL A 187 -38.55 4.56 19.69
CA VAL A 187 -38.13 3.91 18.44
C VAL A 187 -37.62 2.50 18.72
N SER A 188 -36.93 2.28 19.85
CA SER A 188 -36.50 0.94 20.27
C SER A 188 -37.70 0.01 20.50
N LYS A 189 -38.77 0.52 21.13
CA LYS A 189 -40.01 -0.24 21.31
C LYS A 189 -40.65 -0.61 19.97
N ASN A 190 -40.77 0.34 19.05
CA ASN A 190 -41.30 0.09 17.70
C ASN A 190 -40.45 -0.94 16.97
N LEU A 191 -39.12 -0.81 16.99
CA LEU A 191 -38.22 -1.75 16.34
C LEU A 191 -38.34 -3.16 16.93
N LEU A 192 -38.37 -3.30 18.27
CA LEU A 192 -38.58 -4.59 18.92
C LEU A 192 -39.91 -5.24 18.53
N GLU A 193 -40.99 -4.47 18.39
CA GLU A 193 -42.30 -4.94 17.93
C GLU A 193 -42.28 -5.41 16.46
N LEU A 194 -41.38 -4.85 15.65
CA LEU A 194 -41.17 -5.25 14.26
C LEU A 194 -40.28 -6.49 14.13
N ILE A 195 -39.34 -6.74 15.04
CA ILE A 195 -38.39 -7.86 14.92
C ILE A 195 -38.66 -9.01 15.90
N LYS A 196 -39.63 -8.90 16.82
CA LYS A 196 -40.04 -9.97 17.74
C LYS A 196 -41.52 -10.33 17.61
N VAL A 197 -41.85 -11.54 18.03
CA VAL A 197 -43.23 -12.05 18.17
C VAL A 197 -43.46 -12.39 19.64
N THR A 198 -44.69 -12.22 20.13
CA THR A 198 -45.06 -12.17 21.56
C THR A 198 -44.74 -13.43 22.38
N ASP A 199 -44.43 -14.55 21.75
CA ASP A 199 -44.20 -15.85 22.40
C ASP A 199 -42.92 -16.57 21.91
N ASN A 200 -41.99 -15.83 21.29
CA ASN A 200 -40.75 -16.40 20.78
C ASN A 200 -39.56 -15.45 20.99
N ASP A 201 -38.49 -15.96 21.59
CA ASP A 201 -37.26 -15.19 21.84
C ASP A 201 -36.46 -14.90 20.56
N MET A 202 -36.78 -15.57 19.45
CA MET A 202 -36.13 -15.40 18.15
C MET A 202 -36.41 -14.03 17.51
N TYR A 203 -35.39 -13.50 16.83
CA TYR A 203 -35.52 -12.31 16.00
C TYR A 203 -35.99 -12.68 14.59
N TYR A 204 -36.84 -11.83 14.03
CA TYR A 204 -37.38 -11.94 12.68
C TYR A 204 -36.92 -10.76 11.84
N VAL A 205 -36.68 -11.00 10.55
CA VAL A 205 -36.37 -9.95 9.59
C VAL A 205 -37.60 -9.07 9.36
N ALA A 206 -37.42 -7.76 9.45
CA ALA A 206 -38.44 -6.76 9.21
C ALA A 206 -38.09 -5.91 7.98
N LYS A 207 -38.97 -5.93 6.97
CA LYS A 207 -38.91 -5.10 5.77
C LYS A 207 -40.34 -4.68 5.41
N SER A 208 -40.49 -3.63 4.61
CA SER A 208 -41.82 -3.11 4.23
C SER A 208 -42.72 -4.17 3.57
N THR A 209 -42.13 -5.15 2.89
CA THR A 209 -42.83 -6.27 2.24
C THR A 209 -43.01 -7.50 3.14
N SER A 210 -42.64 -7.45 4.42
CA SER A 210 -42.79 -8.60 5.34
C SER A 210 -44.28 -8.94 5.51
N PRO A 211 -44.75 -10.16 5.13
CA PRO A 211 -46.17 -10.51 5.19
C PRO A 211 -46.80 -10.34 6.58
N ARG A 212 -46.02 -10.63 7.63
CA ARG A 212 -46.45 -10.44 9.02
C ARG A 212 -46.75 -8.99 9.35
N LEU A 213 -45.91 -8.05 8.89
CA LEU A 213 -46.11 -6.63 9.20
C LEU A 213 -47.33 -6.06 8.50
N ILE A 214 -47.61 -6.51 7.28
CA ILE A 214 -48.81 -6.16 6.53
C ILE A 214 -50.05 -6.71 7.25
N THR A 215 -50.03 -8.00 7.59
CA THR A 215 -51.17 -8.67 8.26
C THR A 215 -51.49 -8.06 9.63
N GLU A 216 -50.46 -7.62 10.37
CA GLU A 216 -50.58 -6.99 11.69
C GLU A 216 -50.80 -5.46 11.60
N ASN A 217 -50.96 -4.88 10.41
CA ASN A 217 -51.10 -3.43 10.17
C ASN A 217 -49.98 -2.57 10.80
N LYS A 218 -48.73 -3.07 10.76
CA LYS A 218 -47.55 -2.44 11.37
C LYS A 218 -46.80 -1.46 10.47
N GLU A 219 -47.38 -1.04 9.35
CA GLU A 219 -46.76 -0.12 8.38
C GLU A 219 -46.34 1.21 9.02
N ASN A 220 -47.22 1.81 9.82
CA ASN A 220 -46.89 3.04 10.57
C ASN A 220 -45.76 2.84 11.58
N THR A 221 -45.69 1.67 12.23
CA THR A 221 -44.61 1.32 13.15
C THR A 221 -43.29 1.16 12.40
N PHE A 222 -43.31 0.51 11.23
CA PHE A 222 -42.15 0.37 10.35
C PHE A 222 -41.64 1.74 9.89
N ASN A 223 -42.53 2.60 9.39
CA ASN A 223 -42.17 3.93 8.89
C ASN A 223 -41.49 4.79 9.97
N LYS A 224 -41.93 4.72 11.23
CA LYS A 224 -41.29 5.44 12.35
C LYS A 224 -39.83 5.03 12.56
N VAL A 225 -39.50 3.76 12.39
CA VAL A 225 -38.11 3.28 12.53
C VAL A 225 -37.31 3.56 11.27
N TYR A 226 -37.93 3.35 10.10
CA TYR A 226 -37.37 3.62 8.78
C TYR A 226 -36.84 5.05 8.66
N GLU A 227 -37.63 6.07 9.02
CA GLU A 227 -37.23 7.48 8.89
C GLU A 227 -35.98 7.82 9.72
N VAL A 228 -35.79 7.20 10.89
CA VAL A 228 -34.59 7.42 11.71
C VAL A 228 -33.35 6.89 11.01
N VAL A 229 -33.43 5.69 10.43
CA VAL A 229 -32.26 5.07 9.78
C VAL A 229 -32.01 5.67 8.39
N LYS A 230 -33.05 6.03 7.65
CA LYS A 230 -32.95 6.79 6.42
C LYS A 230 -32.16 8.08 6.65
N LYS A 231 -32.50 8.84 7.69
CA LYS A 231 -31.77 10.06 8.06
C LYS A 231 -30.29 9.78 8.37
N LEU A 232 -29.98 8.68 9.07
CA LEU A 232 -28.58 8.30 9.33
C LEU A 232 -27.79 8.01 8.05
N ILE A 233 -28.42 7.34 7.07
CA ILE A 233 -27.80 7.06 5.76
C ILE A 233 -27.59 8.36 4.98
N GLU A 234 -28.57 9.26 4.96
CA GLU A 234 -28.46 10.57 4.31
C GLU A 234 -27.39 11.46 4.98
N GLU A 235 -27.28 11.42 6.31
CA GLU A 235 -26.22 12.10 7.06
C GLU A 235 -24.83 11.54 6.77
N GLU A 236 -24.69 10.23 6.63
CA GLU A 236 -23.41 9.62 6.23
C GLU A 236 -23.00 10.09 4.83
N ASN A 237 -23.92 9.98 3.85
CA ASN A 237 -23.65 10.37 2.48
C ASN A 237 -23.27 11.85 2.33
N SER A 238 -23.87 12.74 3.14
CA SER A 238 -23.58 14.18 3.12
C SER A 238 -22.33 14.58 3.91
N SER A 239 -21.87 13.75 4.86
CA SER A 239 -20.71 14.05 5.71
C SER A 239 -19.38 13.51 5.19
N ARG A 240 -19.36 12.90 4.00
CA ARG A 240 -18.13 12.46 3.32
C ARG A 240 -17.16 13.65 3.14
N GLY A 241 -16.15 13.73 4.01
CA GLY A 241 -15.14 14.78 4.03
C GLY A 241 -15.24 15.80 5.19
N ASN A 242 -16.33 15.82 5.97
CA ASN A 242 -16.52 16.71 7.13
C ASN A 242 -17.34 16.02 8.24
N PRO A 243 -16.72 15.17 9.08
CA PRO A 243 -17.43 14.46 10.13
C PRO A 243 -17.87 15.39 11.28
N LYS A 244 -19.12 15.25 11.76
CA LYS A 244 -19.63 16.00 12.92
C LYS A 244 -18.86 15.65 14.18
N GLU A 245 -18.67 16.58 15.12
CA GLU A 245 -17.85 16.33 16.32
C GLU A 245 -18.33 15.13 17.18
N ASP A 246 -19.64 14.91 17.28
CA ASP A 246 -20.27 13.89 18.14
C ASP A 246 -20.69 12.60 17.40
N GLN A 247 -20.42 12.50 16.09
CA GLN A 247 -20.88 11.39 15.25
C GLN A 247 -19.79 10.93 14.28
N ARG A 248 -19.63 9.61 14.14
CA ARG A 248 -18.70 8.99 13.19
C ARG A 248 -19.42 7.90 12.42
N PHE A 249 -19.05 7.72 11.15
CA PHE A 249 -19.55 6.64 10.31
C PHE A 249 -18.35 5.80 9.88
N LEU A 250 -17.98 4.84 10.73
CA LEU A 250 -16.75 4.07 10.49
C LEU A 250 -16.94 3.13 9.30
N LYS A 251 -16.09 3.29 8.29
CA LYS A 251 -16.08 2.46 7.08
C LYS A 251 -15.26 1.20 7.28
N SER A 252 -15.58 0.19 6.47
CA SER A 252 -14.89 -1.09 6.52
C SER A 252 -13.37 -0.96 6.31
N TYR A 253 -12.90 -0.12 5.37
CA TYR A 253 -11.46 0.10 5.14
C TYR A 253 -10.72 0.70 6.34
N GLN A 254 -11.39 1.52 7.17
CA GLN A 254 -10.80 2.07 8.40
C GLN A 254 -10.62 1.00 9.49
N ILE A 255 -11.34 -0.12 9.34
CA ILE A 255 -11.41 -1.22 10.30
C ILE A 255 -10.57 -2.43 9.80
N ARG A 256 -10.31 -2.57 8.49
CA ARG A 256 -9.61 -3.71 7.88
C ARG A 256 -8.11 -3.83 8.22
N ASN A 257 -7.45 -2.75 8.65
CA ASN A 257 -6.00 -2.70 8.86
C ASN A 257 -5.51 -3.07 10.27
N LEU A 258 -6.41 -3.45 11.18
CA LEU A 258 -6.14 -3.48 12.63
C LEU A 258 -5.36 -4.70 13.13
N ASP A 259 -5.20 -5.74 12.31
CA ASP A 259 -4.45 -6.97 12.66
C ASP A 259 -3.05 -7.02 12.04
N LYS A 260 -2.62 -5.97 11.30
CA LYS A 260 -1.29 -5.98 10.66
C LYS A 260 -0.20 -5.64 11.68
N LYS A 261 0.58 -6.65 12.05
CA LYS A 261 1.62 -6.55 13.09
C LYS A 261 3.04 -6.62 12.53
N ASN A 262 3.17 -6.85 11.23
CA ASN A 262 4.46 -7.09 10.58
C ASN A 262 4.77 -5.99 9.54
N LEU A 263 6.02 -5.57 9.49
CA LEU A 263 6.58 -4.75 8.42
C LEU A 263 7.70 -5.53 7.75
N PHE A 264 7.61 -5.74 6.46
CA PHE A 264 8.69 -6.27 5.63
C PHE A 264 9.40 -5.10 4.95
N VAL A 265 10.68 -4.94 5.26
CA VAL A 265 11.60 -4.02 4.61
C VAL A 265 12.35 -4.80 3.53
N ILE A 266 12.01 -4.51 2.28
CA ILE A 266 12.50 -5.21 1.09
C ILE A 266 13.54 -4.34 0.39
N GLY A 267 14.74 -4.87 0.20
CA GLY A 267 15.78 -4.19 -0.57
C GLY A 267 16.35 -5.06 -1.68
N ASN A 268 17.36 -4.54 -2.39
CA ASN A 268 17.79 -5.11 -3.68
C ASN A 268 18.24 -6.57 -3.60
N GLY A 269 18.76 -7.00 -2.44
CA GLY A 269 19.10 -8.41 -2.20
C GLY A 269 17.91 -9.37 -2.33
N PHE A 270 16.67 -8.89 -2.17
CA PHE A 270 15.46 -9.66 -2.42
C PHE A 270 15.33 -9.99 -3.91
N ASP A 271 15.47 -9.01 -4.79
CA ASP A 271 15.41 -9.21 -6.24
C ASP A 271 16.56 -10.10 -6.72
N ILE A 272 17.78 -9.88 -6.21
CA ILE A 272 18.95 -10.71 -6.49
C ILE A 272 18.72 -12.17 -6.07
N ALA A 273 18.10 -12.41 -4.90
CA ALA A 273 17.75 -13.75 -4.44
C ALA A 273 16.67 -14.44 -5.31
N HIS A 274 15.94 -13.67 -6.12
CA HIS A 274 15.01 -14.17 -7.15
C HIS A 274 15.67 -14.29 -8.53
N ASN A 275 17.00 -14.16 -8.61
CA ASN A 275 17.80 -14.16 -9.84
C ASN A 275 17.50 -12.99 -10.79
N ILE A 276 17.06 -11.85 -10.25
CA ILE A 276 16.98 -10.61 -11.03
C ILE A 276 18.36 -9.96 -11.02
N GLU A 277 18.83 -9.53 -12.19
CA GLU A 277 20.10 -8.81 -12.37
C GLU A 277 19.99 -7.33 -11.99
N SER A 278 19.43 -7.03 -10.81
CA SER A 278 19.16 -5.67 -10.31
C SER A 278 20.32 -5.02 -9.55
N GLN A 279 21.49 -5.66 -9.50
CA GLN A 279 22.71 -5.11 -8.89
C GLN A 279 23.34 -4.03 -9.79
N TYR A 280 23.90 -2.96 -9.21
CA TYR A 280 24.49 -1.85 -9.98
C TYR A 280 25.66 -2.26 -10.89
N SER A 281 26.35 -3.36 -10.60
CA SER A 281 27.34 -3.95 -11.52
C SER A 281 26.71 -4.37 -12.86
N LYS A 282 25.43 -4.75 -12.86
CA LYS A 282 24.66 -5.08 -14.06
C LYS A 282 24.12 -3.85 -14.76
N PHE A 283 23.89 -2.76 -14.02
CA PHE A 283 23.65 -1.45 -14.63
C PHE A 283 24.88 -0.98 -15.41
N ARG A 284 26.08 -1.07 -14.83
CA ARG A 284 27.35 -0.80 -15.54
C ARG A 284 27.44 -1.61 -16.83
N ASP A 285 27.17 -2.92 -16.76
CA ASP A 285 27.21 -3.81 -17.92
C ASP A 285 26.16 -3.43 -18.98
N PHE A 286 24.97 -2.99 -18.57
CA PHE A 286 23.92 -2.50 -19.46
C PHE A 286 24.36 -1.23 -20.20
N VAL A 287 24.89 -0.24 -19.47
CA VAL A 287 25.40 1.00 -20.06
C VAL A 287 26.56 0.70 -21.04
N PHE A 288 27.50 -0.16 -20.64
CA PHE A 288 28.61 -0.57 -21.50
C PHE A 288 28.15 -1.27 -22.79
N LYS A 289 27.12 -2.12 -22.72
CA LYS A 289 26.56 -2.75 -23.93
C LYS A 289 25.91 -1.75 -24.88
N LEU A 290 25.30 -0.69 -24.36
CA LEU A 290 24.70 0.35 -25.18
C LEU A 290 25.73 1.28 -25.81
N SER A 291 26.91 1.45 -25.20
CA SER A 291 27.91 2.43 -25.63
C SER A 291 28.65 2.08 -26.91
N ASN A 292 28.57 0.83 -27.38
CA ASN A 292 29.38 0.29 -28.49
C ASN A 292 30.90 0.47 -28.28
N LEU A 293 31.36 0.66 -27.04
CA LEU A 293 32.78 0.70 -26.71
C LEU A 293 33.41 -0.69 -26.92
N ASP A 294 34.69 -0.72 -27.30
CA ASP A 294 35.44 -1.97 -27.37
C ASP A 294 35.62 -2.56 -25.96
N GLU A 295 35.64 -3.90 -25.82
CA GLU A 295 35.87 -4.57 -24.53
C GLU A 295 37.19 -4.15 -23.86
N LEU A 296 38.17 -3.69 -24.66
CA LEU A 296 39.42 -3.12 -24.14
C LEU A 296 39.20 -1.80 -23.39
N ASP A 297 38.14 -1.05 -23.71
CA ASP A 297 37.79 0.22 -23.10
C ASP A 297 36.87 0.07 -21.87
N ARG A 298 36.36 -1.12 -21.59
CA ARG A 298 35.44 -1.36 -20.46
C ARG A 298 35.99 -0.92 -19.10
N ASN A 299 37.28 -1.15 -18.88
CA ASN A 299 37.96 -0.75 -17.65
C ASN A 299 38.96 0.39 -17.90
N LYS A 300 38.88 1.05 -19.05
CA LYS A 300 39.75 2.19 -19.35
C LYS A 300 39.36 3.33 -18.42
N ILE A 301 40.38 3.84 -17.72
CA ILE A 301 40.28 5.04 -16.92
C ILE A 301 40.74 6.17 -17.84
N ILE A 302 39.83 7.11 -18.10
CA ILE A 302 40.18 8.35 -18.78
C ILE A 302 40.87 9.26 -17.75
N GLU A 303 41.71 10.17 -18.23
CA GLU A 303 42.17 11.28 -17.40
C GLU A 303 40.97 11.98 -16.74
N ASP A 304 41.19 12.54 -15.55
CA ASP A 304 40.11 13.11 -14.75
C ASP A 304 39.71 14.52 -15.16
N GLU A 305 40.37 15.07 -16.19
CA GLU A 305 39.95 16.31 -16.83
C GLU A 305 38.64 16.13 -17.61
N ILE A 306 37.69 17.03 -17.40
CA ILE A 306 36.39 17.04 -18.09
C ILE A 306 36.57 17.10 -19.61
N GLU A 307 37.61 17.78 -20.08
CA GLU A 307 37.96 17.96 -21.49
C GLU A 307 38.40 16.65 -22.17
N ALA A 308 38.80 15.63 -21.40
CA ALA A 308 39.17 14.33 -21.93
C ALA A 308 37.95 13.45 -22.28
N PHE A 309 36.75 13.84 -21.83
CA PHE A 309 35.51 13.13 -22.15
C PHE A 309 34.88 13.67 -23.45
N GLU A 310 34.47 12.76 -24.32
CA GLU A 310 33.64 13.11 -25.48
C GLU A 310 32.19 13.36 -25.02
N ILE A 311 31.85 14.63 -24.74
CA ILE A 311 30.49 15.02 -24.37
C ILE A 311 29.59 14.98 -25.63
N PRO A 312 28.50 14.20 -25.64
CA PRO A 312 27.67 14.03 -26.81
C PRO A 312 26.87 15.30 -27.10
N SER A 313 26.62 15.57 -28.38
CA SER A 313 25.74 16.67 -28.80
C SER A 313 24.28 16.21 -28.83
N SER A 314 23.35 17.10 -28.49
CA SER A 314 21.91 16.86 -28.60
C SER A 314 21.28 17.53 -29.81
N VAL A 315 20.10 17.04 -30.19
CA VAL A 315 19.19 17.70 -31.13
C VAL A 315 17.88 17.99 -30.42
N LEU A 316 17.25 19.12 -30.71
CA LEU A 316 15.95 19.47 -30.13
C LEU A 316 14.81 18.79 -30.91
N ASN A 317 13.88 18.18 -30.19
CA ASN A 317 12.64 17.67 -30.77
C ASN A 317 11.59 18.78 -30.93
N HIS A 318 10.41 18.42 -31.45
CA HIS A 318 9.31 19.37 -31.67
C HIS A 318 8.76 20.00 -30.38
N ASP A 319 8.98 19.37 -29.25
CA ASP A 319 8.55 19.82 -27.92
C ASP A 319 9.65 20.63 -27.20
N GLY A 320 10.81 20.84 -27.83
CA GLY A 320 11.95 21.56 -27.27
C GLY A 320 12.79 20.72 -26.30
N GLU A 321 12.62 19.40 -26.29
CA GLU A 321 13.42 18.48 -25.47
C GLU A 321 14.71 18.08 -26.19
N GLU A 322 15.80 17.97 -25.44
CA GLU A 322 17.08 17.51 -25.95
C GLU A 322 17.11 15.98 -26.14
N ILE A 323 17.37 15.54 -27.37
CA ILE A 323 17.53 14.13 -27.74
C ILE A 323 18.99 13.86 -28.07
N TYR A 324 19.53 12.80 -27.47
CA TYR A 324 20.90 12.34 -27.67
C TYR A 324 20.93 11.01 -28.43
N ASN A 325 22.01 10.78 -29.19
CA ASN A 325 22.34 9.44 -29.66
C ASN A 325 22.57 8.53 -28.44
N THR A 326 21.90 7.38 -28.38
CA THR A 326 21.92 6.52 -27.20
C THR A 326 23.28 5.88 -26.97
N ALA A 327 24.03 5.53 -28.03
CA ALA A 327 25.35 4.94 -27.90
C ALA A 327 26.39 5.96 -27.42
N GLU A 328 26.39 7.15 -28.01
CA GLU A 328 27.29 8.25 -27.59
C GLU A 328 26.99 8.67 -26.15
N LEU A 329 25.71 8.79 -25.78
CA LEU A 329 25.28 9.10 -24.43
C LEU A 329 25.72 8.04 -23.42
N ALA A 330 25.57 6.75 -23.76
CA ALA A 330 26.00 5.64 -22.92
C ALA A 330 27.54 5.57 -22.82
N ALA A 331 28.29 5.85 -23.89
CA ALA A 331 29.75 5.90 -23.89
C ALA A 331 30.29 7.00 -22.98
N PHE A 332 29.73 8.20 -23.11
CA PHE A 332 30.04 9.34 -22.24
C PHE A 332 29.73 8.99 -20.78
N TYR A 333 28.52 8.53 -20.50
CA TYR A 333 28.08 8.24 -19.14
C TYR A 333 28.90 7.13 -18.49
N HIS A 334 29.16 6.04 -19.23
CA HIS A 334 30.03 4.97 -18.80
C HIS A 334 31.41 5.51 -18.43
N SER A 335 32.04 6.30 -19.30
CA SER A 335 33.38 6.83 -19.10
C SER A 335 33.48 7.70 -17.84
N VAL A 336 32.53 8.63 -17.67
CA VAL A 336 32.49 9.52 -16.49
C VAL A 336 32.34 8.74 -15.20
N ILE A 337 31.31 7.89 -15.10
CA ILE A 337 31.03 7.14 -13.87
C ILE A 337 32.15 6.12 -13.60
N ASN A 338 32.75 5.52 -14.63
CA ASN A 338 33.87 4.61 -14.48
C ASN A 338 35.09 5.32 -13.89
N THR A 339 35.50 6.48 -14.43
CA THR A 339 36.61 7.26 -13.88
C THR A 339 36.39 7.62 -12.41
N ILE A 340 35.19 8.09 -12.04
CA ILE A 340 34.86 8.42 -10.64
C ILE A 340 34.91 7.16 -9.76
N SER A 341 34.28 6.07 -10.21
CA SER A 341 34.19 4.84 -9.43
C SER A 341 35.57 4.19 -9.23
N PHE A 342 36.47 4.24 -10.22
CA PHE A 342 37.85 3.77 -10.08
C PHE A 342 38.65 4.58 -9.06
N LYS A 343 38.51 5.91 -9.04
CA LYS A 343 39.14 6.77 -8.02
C LYS A 343 38.66 6.46 -6.61
N ASN A 344 37.43 5.99 -6.48
CA ASN A 344 36.83 5.56 -5.22
C ASN A 344 37.05 4.09 -4.87
N TYR A 345 37.89 3.38 -5.63
CA TYR A 345 38.17 1.95 -5.44
C TYR A 345 36.94 1.05 -5.58
N ASP A 346 35.96 1.45 -6.41
CA ASP A 346 34.72 0.74 -6.69
C ASP A 346 34.54 0.49 -8.21
N PRO A 347 35.44 -0.25 -8.88
CA PRO A 347 35.38 -0.44 -10.32
C PRO A 347 34.10 -1.16 -10.78
N GLU A 348 33.39 -1.85 -9.88
CA GLU A 348 32.15 -2.60 -10.16
C GLU A 348 30.86 -1.81 -9.91
N TRP A 349 30.96 -0.53 -9.54
CA TRP A 349 29.83 0.36 -9.25
C TRP A 349 28.94 -0.16 -8.11
N LYS A 350 29.51 -0.85 -7.10
CA LYS A 350 28.75 -1.34 -5.94
C LYS A 350 28.17 -0.20 -5.11
N ASP A 351 28.91 0.90 -5.00
CA ASP A 351 28.53 2.12 -4.29
C ASP A 351 28.09 3.22 -5.28
N PHE A 352 27.41 2.82 -6.36
CA PHE A 352 26.98 3.69 -7.46
C PHE A 352 26.37 5.02 -6.98
N GLU A 353 25.36 4.99 -6.09
CA GLU A 353 24.71 6.22 -5.62
C GLU A 353 25.68 7.16 -4.88
N LYS A 354 26.71 6.63 -4.22
CA LYS A 354 27.73 7.45 -3.54
C LYS A 354 28.69 8.06 -4.55
N ASN A 355 29.25 7.25 -5.45
CA ASN A 355 30.18 7.71 -6.50
C ASN A 355 29.49 8.72 -7.42
N TRP A 356 28.21 8.53 -7.67
CA TRP A 356 27.42 9.39 -8.52
C TRP A 356 27.31 10.85 -7.99
N GLY A 357 27.36 11.02 -6.66
CA GLY A 357 27.43 12.33 -6.00
C GLY A 357 28.84 12.91 -5.86
N GLU A 358 29.84 12.37 -6.58
CA GLU A 358 31.24 12.76 -6.50
C GLU A 358 31.80 13.28 -7.83
N LEU A 359 30.94 13.90 -8.64
CA LEU A 359 31.33 14.53 -9.90
C LEU A 359 32.41 15.62 -9.70
N ASN A 360 32.49 16.23 -8.52
CA ASN A 360 33.50 17.20 -8.12
C ASN A 360 34.93 16.63 -7.97
N ILE A 361 35.11 15.31 -8.12
CA ILE A 361 36.42 14.68 -8.20
C ILE A 361 37.06 14.86 -9.59
N LEU A 362 36.28 15.22 -10.61
CA LEU A 362 36.79 15.57 -11.93
C LEU A 362 37.40 16.98 -11.91
N SER A 363 38.53 17.14 -12.59
CA SER A 363 39.21 18.42 -12.76
C SER A 363 38.75 19.13 -14.04
N PHE A 364 38.90 20.44 -14.05
CA PHE A 364 38.70 21.26 -15.24
C PHE A 364 39.97 22.04 -15.53
N THR A 365 40.43 21.99 -16.78
CA THR A 365 41.62 22.73 -17.23
C THR A 365 41.17 23.97 -17.98
N SER A 366 41.29 25.13 -17.33
CA SER A 366 40.95 26.41 -17.95
C SER A 366 41.61 26.59 -19.32
N THR A 367 40.81 26.66 -20.38
CA THR A 367 41.27 27.11 -21.69
C THR A 367 41.61 28.60 -21.65
N GLU A 368 42.88 28.95 -21.79
CA GLU A 368 43.32 30.34 -21.96
C GLU A 368 42.97 30.80 -23.39
N PHE A 369 41.92 31.63 -23.52
CA PHE A 369 41.68 32.37 -24.76
C PHE A 369 42.47 33.66 -24.72
N VAL A 370 43.44 33.80 -25.62
CA VAL A 370 44.23 35.02 -25.81
C VAL A 370 43.95 35.63 -27.17
N ASP A 371 43.94 36.96 -27.24
CA ASP A 371 43.80 37.69 -28.49
C ASP A 371 45.12 37.66 -29.29
N LYS A 372 45.14 38.35 -30.45
CA LYS A 372 46.33 38.45 -31.32
C LYS A 372 47.54 39.16 -30.67
N HIS A 373 47.34 39.78 -29.51
CA HIS A 373 48.35 40.49 -28.71
C HIS A 373 48.78 39.68 -27.48
N GLY A 374 48.14 38.54 -27.20
CA GLY A 374 48.40 37.70 -26.03
C GLY A 374 47.60 38.10 -24.79
N ASP A 375 46.62 39.00 -24.93
CA ASP A 375 45.76 39.43 -23.82
C ASP A 375 44.61 38.44 -23.63
N ILE A 376 44.33 38.07 -22.37
CA ILE A 376 43.23 37.17 -22.00
C ILE A 376 41.90 37.77 -22.47
N GLU A 377 41.01 36.94 -23.03
CA GLU A 377 39.65 37.30 -23.46
C GLU A 377 38.58 36.71 -22.50
N PRO A 378 38.19 37.40 -21.41
CA PRO A 378 37.34 36.82 -20.37
C PRO A 378 35.96 36.38 -20.88
N PHE A 379 35.33 37.15 -21.78
CA PHE A 379 33.99 36.79 -22.30
C PHE A 379 34.00 35.47 -23.09
N ARG A 380 35.08 35.16 -23.80
CA ARG A 380 35.22 33.89 -24.54
C ARG A 380 35.44 32.73 -23.58
N ILE A 381 36.21 32.94 -22.52
CA ILE A 381 36.38 31.95 -21.45
C ILE A 381 35.03 31.65 -20.80
N ALA A 382 34.29 32.68 -20.38
CA ALA A 382 32.97 32.50 -19.76
C ALA A 382 31.99 31.77 -20.69
N SER A 383 31.93 32.15 -21.97
CA SER A 383 31.03 31.50 -22.94
C SER A 383 31.38 30.02 -23.16
N ALA A 384 32.67 29.69 -23.28
CA ALA A 384 33.13 28.30 -23.43
C ALA A 384 32.86 27.47 -22.17
N VAL A 385 33.07 28.05 -20.98
CA VAL A 385 32.73 27.42 -19.70
C VAL A 385 31.23 27.14 -19.59
N GLU A 386 30.39 28.14 -19.89
CA GLU A 386 28.93 27.97 -19.88
C GLU A 386 28.47 26.87 -20.84
N GLU A 387 29.03 26.82 -22.05
CA GLU A 387 28.69 25.80 -23.05
C GLU A 387 29.07 24.39 -22.59
N ILE A 388 30.32 24.19 -22.14
CA ILE A 388 30.79 22.88 -21.64
C ILE A 388 29.95 22.43 -20.45
N VAL A 389 29.69 23.34 -19.50
CA VAL A 389 28.89 23.04 -18.31
C VAL A 389 27.46 22.68 -18.69
N HIS A 390 26.82 23.44 -19.58
CA HIS A 390 25.45 23.16 -20.03
C HIS A 390 25.38 21.78 -20.68
N ASN A 391 26.29 21.48 -21.60
CA ASN A 391 26.34 20.20 -22.30
C ASN A 391 26.63 19.05 -21.33
N LEU A 392 27.59 19.22 -20.40
CA LEU A 392 27.90 18.24 -19.37
C LEU A 392 26.70 17.96 -18.48
N LYS A 393 26.07 19.02 -17.96
CA LYS A 393 24.89 18.94 -17.08
C LYS A 393 23.76 18.20 -17.79
N SER A 394 23.41 18.64 -18.99
CA SER A 394 22.29 18.07 -19.74
C SER A 394 22.53 16.61 -20.11
N ALA A 395 23.69 16.30 -20.71
CA ALA A 395 24.05 14.93 -21.06
C ALA A 395 24.10 14.01 -19.84
N TYR A 396 24.72 14.44 -18.73
CA TYR A 396 24.82 13.63 -17.52
C TYR A 396 23.46 13.37 -16.86
N GLN A 397 22.61 14.40 -16.79
CA GLN A 397 21.27 14.29 -16.19
C GLN A 397 20.38 13.38 -17.03
N ILE A 398 20.31 13.61 -18.34
CA ILE A 398 19.50 12.82 -19.26
C ILE A 398 20.01 11.39 -19.33
N ALA A 399 21.33 11.18 -19.43
CA ALA A 399 21.92 9.85 -19.39
C ALA A 399 21.51 9.09 -18.13
N THR A 400 21.61 9.72 -16.97
CA THR A 400 21.29 9.06 -15.70
C THR A 400 19.84 8.58 -15.69
N PHE A 401 18.87 9.48 -15.88
CA PHE A 401 17.47 9.10 -15.76
C PHE A 401 17.03 8.18 -16.91
N LYS A 402 17.47 8.44 -18.15
CA LYS A 402 17.11 7.61 -19.30
C LYS A 402 17.70 6.22 -19.19
N LEU A 403 19.02 6.08 -19.03
CA LEU A 403 19.70 4.78 -19.04
C LEU A 403 19.31 3.95 -17.81
N PHE A 404 19.17 4.58 -16.64
CA PHE A 404 18.68 3.89 -15.45
C PHE A 404 17.26 3.37 -15.64
N SER A 405 16.38 4.20 -16.18
CA SER A 405 14.98 3.84 -16.42
C SER A 405 14.85 2.74 -17.48
N GLU A 406 15.63 2.79 -18.56
CA GLU A 406 15.70 1.73 -19.58
C GLU A 406 16.27 0.43 -19.01
N TRP A 407 17.30 0.52 -18.17
CA TRP A 407 17.88 -0.64 -17.49
C TRP A 407 16.86 -1.35 -16.60
N ILE A 408 16.16 -0.62 -15.73
CA ILE A 408 15.12 -1.20 -14.86
C ILE A 408 14.03 -1.87 -15.69
N ARG A 409 13.60 -1.26 -16.81
CA ARG A 409 12.60 -1.87 -17.71
C ARG A 409 13.12 -3.09 -18.46
N SER A 410 14.44 -3.26 -18.58
CA SER A 410 15.05 -4.41 -19.24
C SER A 410 15.17 -5.65 -18.33
N LEU A 411 14.91 -5.51 -17.02
CA LEU A 411 15.00 -6.61 -16.07
C LEU A 411 13.90 -7.66 -16.35
N ASP A 412 14.29 -8.92 -16.51
CA ASP A 412 13.35 -10.02 -16.75
C ASP A 412 12.78 -10.54 -15.41
N THR A 413 11.48 -10.30 -15.20
CA THR A 413 10.73 -10.83 -14.06
C THR A 413 9.80 -11.99 -14.42
N SER A 414 9.72 -12.38 -15.70
CA SER A 414 8.69 -13.28 -16.24
C SER A 414 8.78 -14.73 -15.74
N ARG A 415 9.95 -15.16 -15.27
CA ARG A 415 10.23 -16.55 -14.84
C ARG A 415 10.41 -16.70 -13.33
N ILE A 416 10.15 -15.64 -12.58
CA ILE A 416 10.34 -15.64 -11.13
C ILE A 416 9.23 -16.43 -10.45
N VAL A 417 9.61 -17.19 -9.43
CA VAL A 417 8.68 -17.92 -8.57
C VAL A 417 8.88 -17.49 -7.11
N ALA A 418 7.79 -17.54 -6.33
CA ALA A 418 7.86 -17.20 -4.91
C ALA A 418 8.65 -18.28 -4.15
N THR A 419 9.79 -17.90 -3.56
CA THR A 419 10.67 -18.80 -2.79
C THR A 419 10.64 -18.51 -1.28
N LYS A 420 10.30 -17.28 -0.88
CA LYS A 420 10.35 -16.79 0.50
C LYS A 420 9.05 -17.13 1.24
N LYS A 421 8.96 -18.34 1.81
CA LYS A 421 7.78 -18.82 2.57
C LYS A 421 7.35 -17.90 3.72
N THR A 422 8.28 -17.22 4.38
CA THR A 422 7.95 -16.25 5.43
C THR A 422 7.06 -15.12 4.89
N ILE A 423 7.39 -14.56 3.71
CA ILE A 423 6.53 -13.57 3.07
C ILE A 423 5.18 -14.21 2.76
N GLN A 424 5.14 -15.36 2.08
CA GLN A 424 3.88 -16.03 1.69
C GLN A 424 2.93 -16.28 2.86
N LYS A 425 3.48 -16.65 4.03
CA LYS A 425 2.71 -16.85 5.26
C LYS A 425 2.15 -15.54 5.83
N HIS A 426 2.91 -14.46 5.71
CA HIS A 426 2.62 -13.16 6.31
C HIS A 426 2.12 -12.11 5.29
N ILE A 427 1.75 -12.49 4.06
CA ILE A 427 1.25 -11.53 3.05
C ILE A 427 0.13 -10.66 3.66
N ARG A 428 -0.82 -11.28 4.36
CA ARG A 428 -2.07 -10.61 4.76
C ARG A 428 -1.99 -9.80 6.06
N ASP A 429 -1.04 -10.10 6.94
CA ASP A 429 -0.84 -9.43 8.25
C ASP A 429 0.33 -8.44 8.22
N SER A 430 0.76 -8.05 7.02
CA SER A 430 1.95 -7.23 6.82
C SER A 430 1.73 -5.99 5.97
N TYR A 431 2.60 -5.01 6.22
CA TYR A 431 2.96 -3.97 5.26
C TYR A 431 4.34 -4.28 4.66
N PHE A 432 4.59 -3.74 3.48
CA PHE A 432 5.84 -3.91 2.73
C PHE A 432 6.38 -2.54 2.38
N LEU A 433 7.54 -2.19 2.91
CA LEU A 433 8.31 -1.03 2.49
C LEU A 433 9.41 -1.54 1.57
N THR A 434 9.31 -1.28 0.28
CA THR A 434 10.27 -1.77 -0.72
C THR A 434 11.07 -0.63 -1.32
N PHE A 435 12.37 -0.88 -1.43
CA PHE A 435 13.38 -0.03 -2.07
C PHE A 435 13.72 -0.54 -3.48
N ASN A 436 13.06 -1.61 -3.92
CA ASN A 436 13.26 -2.18 -5.25
C ASN A 436 12.28 -1.52 -6.23
N TYR A 437 12.70 -1.42 -7.48
CA TYR A 437 11.88 -0.83 -8.55
C TYR A 437 10.97 -1.84 -9.26
N THR A 438 11.16 -3.14 -9.01
CA THR A 438 10.37 -4.22 -9.60
C THR A 438 9.08 -4.48 -8.80
N ASN A 439 8.09 -5.09 -9.43
CA ASN A 439 6.81 -5.44 -8.80
C ASN A 439 6.75 -6.92 -8.39
N VAL A 440 7.88 -7.52 -7.97
CA VAL A 440 7.94 -8.95 -7.59
C VAL A 440 7.00 -9.27 -6.43
N LEU A 441 6.82 -8.36 -5.47
CA LEU A 441 5.89 -8.57 -4.35
C LEU A 441 4.45 -8.73 -4.87
N GLU A 442 4.06 -7.90 -5.82
CA GLU A 442 2.71 -7.89 -6.37
C GLU A 442 2.52 -9.03 -7.39
N ASP A 443 3.41 -9.15 -8.37
CA ASP A 443 3.26 -10.08 -9.50
C ASP A 443 3.53 -11.53 -9.11
N VAL A 444 4.48 -11.76 -8.18
CA VAL A 444 4.93 -13.12 -7.81
C VAL A 444 4.34 -13.54 -6.47
N TYR A 445 4.33 -12.65 -5.48
CA TYR A 445 3.80 -12.95 -4.15
C TYR A 445 2.32 -12.61 -3.99
N ASN A 446 1.67 -11.96 -4.97
CA ASN A 446 0.28 -11.51 -4.89
C ASN A 446 0.02 -10.62 -3.66
N VAL A 447 0.99 -9.77 -3.32
CA VAL A 447 0.81 -8.72 -2.32
C VAL A 447 -0.04 -7.62 -2.93
N GLU A 448 -1.07 -7.19 -2.21
CA GLU A 448 -1.97 -6.15 -2.70
C GLU A 448 -1.29 -4.76 -2.69
N ASN A 449 -1.51 -3.94 -3.71
CA ASN A 449 -0.85 -2.63 -3.88
C ASN A 449 -0.94 -1.73 -2.64
N TYR A 450 -2.08 -1.73 -1.93
CA TYR A 450 -2.26 -0.90 -0.72
C TYR A 450 -1.37 -1.34 0.47
N GLN A 451 -0.76 -2.53 0.40
CA GLN A 451 0.18 -3.03 1.41
C GLN A 451 1.62 -2.63 1.10
N VAL A 452 1.92 -2.23 -0.14
CA VAL A 452 3.28 -1.96 -0.63
C VAL A 452 3.49 -0.46 -0.73
N CYS A 453 4.57 0.03 -0.13
CA CYS A 453 5.11 1.36 -0.39
C CYS A 453 6.41 1.20 -1.16
N HIS A 454 6.36 1.53 -2.44
CA HIS A 454 7.54 1.71 -3.29
C HIS A 454 8.15 3.08 -2.99
N ILE A 455 8.96 3.15 -1.93
CA ILE A 455 9.49 4.45 -1.45
C ILE A 455 10.39 5.12 -2.48
N HIS A 456 10.97 4.34 -3.39
CA HIS A 456 11.77 4.81 -4.51
C HIS A 456 11.00 4.82 -5.84
N GLY A 457 9.69 4.60 -5.82
CA GLY A 457 8.87 4.39 -7.01
C GLY A 457 9.09 3.01 -7.64
N SER A 458 8.32 2.72 -8.69
CA SER A 458 8.31 1.42 -9.35
C SER A 458 8.16 1.52 -10.86
N ILE A 459 8.40 0.40 -11.55
CA ILE A 459 8.18 0.28 -12.99
C ILE A 459 6.71 0.56 -13.36
N ASN A 460 5.75 0.13 -12.54
CA ASN A 460 4.32 0.40 -12.75
C ASN A 460 3.95 1.88 -12.57
N GLU A 461 4.63 2.59 -11.66
CA GLU A 461 4.45 4.04 -11.46
C GLU A 461 5.17 4.88 -12.52
N ASN A 462 6.03 4.25 -13.32
CA ASN A 462 6.93 4.94 -14.24
C ASN A 462 7.76 6.03 -13.53
N LYS A 463 8.11 5.79 -12.26
CA LYS A 463 8.80 6.73 -11.37
C LYS A 463 9.98 6.01 -10.74
N PHE A 464 11.19 6.54 -10.93
CA PHE A 464 12.41 5.97 -10.39
C PHE A 464 13.15 7.04 -9.60
N ILE A 465 13.20 6.88 -8.29
CA ILE A 465 13.91 7.76 -7.38
C ILE A 465 15.27 7.11 -7.11
N VAL A 466 16.32 7.71 -7.66
CA VAL A 466 17.71 7.34 -7.46
C VAL A 466 18.47 8.65 -7.22
N GLY A 467 19.48 8.64 -6.35
CA GLY A 467 20.22 9.86 -6.00
C GLY A 467 21.16 9.67 -4.83
N HIS A 468 22.15 10.55 -4.70
CA HIS A 468 23.03 10.59 -3.54
C HIS A 468 22.40 11.40 -2.38
N GLY A 469 22.94 11.24 -1.18
CA GLY A 469 22.47 11.94 0.04
C GLY A 469 23.28 13.17 0.45
N LYS A 470 24.25 13.61 -0.36
CA LYS A 470 25.17 14.70 0.02
C LYS A 470 24.50 16.08 -0.08
N ASP A 471 24.72 16.89 0.94
CA ASP A 471 24.43 18.33 0.94
C ASP A 471 25.71 19.10 0.57
N GLU A 472 25.92 19.38 -0.72
CA GLU A 472 27.01 20.27 -1.13
C GLU A 472 26.56 21.72 -1.02
N LYS A 473 27.06 22.42 -0.01
CA LYS A 473 26.82 23.85 0.16
C LYS A 473 27.78 24.63 -0.75
N LEU A 474 27.22 25.47 -1.61
CA LEU A 474 27.96 26.59 -2.19
C LEU A 474 28.51 27.42 -1.02
N LYS A 475 29.82 27.63 -0.96
CA LYS A 475 30.36 28.66 -0.06
C LYS A 475 29.76 29.99 -0.53
N ASN A 476 29.38 30.88 0.38
CA ASN A 476 28.74 32.19 0.11
C ASN A 476 29.61 33.20 -0.69
N TYR A 477 30.46 32.74 -1.59
CA TYR A 477 31.20 33.58 -2.52
C TYR A 477 30.31 33.85 -3.74
N GLU A 478 30.38 35.07 -4.25
CA GLU A 478 29.81 35.44 -5.55
C GLU A 478 30.17 34.35 -6.57
N GLN A 479 29.16 33.81 -7.29
CA GLN A 479 29.39 32.81 -8.35
C GLN A 479 30.50 33.32 -9.26
N ASN A 480 31.59 32.55 -9.38
CA ASN A 480 32.65 32.92 -10.30
C ASN A 480 32.25 32.37 -11.68
N PRO A 481 31.89 33.23 -12.67
CA PRO A 481 31.48 32.77 -14.01
C PRO A 481 32.61 32.08 -14.78
N PHE A 482 33.84 32.10 -14.26
CA PHE A 482 34.98 31.38 -14.78
C PHE A 482 35.26 30.05 -14.04
N SER A 483 34.46 29.69 -13.01
CA SER A 483 34.66 28.51 -12.17
C SER A 483 33.70 27.38 -12.54
N VAL A 484 34.22 26.36 -13.21
CA VAL A 484 33.47 25.12 -13.49
C VAL A 484 33.07 24.38 -12.21
N ASN A 485 33.84 24.52 -11.13
CA ASN A 485 33.54 23.87 -9.86
C ASN A 485 32.21 24.34 -9.24
N ASP A 486 31.86 25.62 -9.37
CA ASP A 486 30.59 26.14 -8.82
C ASP A 486 29.39 25.52 -9.56
N PHE A 487 29.55 25.24 -10.85
CA PHE A 487 28.53 24.59 -11.67
C PHE A 487 28.46 23.08 -11.44
N ILE A 488 29.58 22.39 -11.19
CA ILE A 488 29.56 20.97 -10.81
C ILE A 488 28.76 20.78 -9.52
N ILE A 489 28.90 21.67 -8.53
CA ILE A 489 28.09 21.65 -7.31
C ILE A 489 26.59 21.76 -7.64
N GLU A 490 26.20 22.54 -8.65
CA GLU A 490 24.82 22.62 -9.10
C GLU A 490 24.34 21.29 -9.70
N ILE A 491 25.15 20.64 -10.55
CA ILE A 491 24.83 19.33 -11.13
C ILE A 491 24.62 18.30 -10.02
N VAL A 492 25.56 18.24 -9.06
CA VAL A 492 25.49 17.35 -7.89
C VAL A 492 24.19 17.62 -7.12
N ASN A 493 23.88 18.89 -6.79
CA ASN A 493 22.66 19.20 -6.04
C ASN A 493 21.36 18.84 -6.77
N VAL A 494 21.30 18.90 -8.11
CA VAL A 494 20.13 18.44 -8.88
C VAL A 494 19.96 16.92 -8.82
N MET A 495 21.06 16.17 -8.69
CA MET A 495 21.06 14.70 -8.61
C MET A 495 20.88 14.16 -7.17
N LYS A 496 20.61 15.05 -6.22
CA LYS A 496 20.35 14.69 -4.84
C LYS A 496 19.01 13.97 -4.69
N LYS A 497 19.01 12.87 -3.94
CA LYS A 497 17.78 12.19 -3.49
C LYS A 497 17.15 12.97 -2.34
N ASP A 498 16.01 13.62 -2.58
CA ASP A 498 15.26 14.30 -1.51
C ASP A 498 14.40 13.32 -0.71
N THR A 499 15.05 12.59 0.20
CA THR A 499 14.36 11.61 1.07
C THR A 499 13.37 12.26 2.02
N SER A 500 13.52 13.55 2.35
CA SER A 500 12.55 14.27 3.17
C SER A 500 11.24 14.47 2.41
N LYS A 501 11.32 14.91 1.15
CA LYS A 501 10.15 15.02 0.27
C LYS A 501 9.45 13.68 0.08
N HIS A 502 10.20 12.61 -0.23
CA HIS A 502 9.61 11.29 -0.45
C HIS A 502 9.00 10.67 0.80
N TYR A 503 9.56 10.95 1.99
CA TYR A 503 8.93 10.60 3.26
C TYR A 503 7.57 11.28 3.42
N VAL A 504 7.49 12.59 3.12
CA VAL A 504 6.24 13.37 3.22
C VAL A 504 5.20 12.89 2.20
N GLU A 505 5.61 12.59 0.97
CA GLU A 505 4.73 12.00 -0.08
C GLU A 505 4.11 10.67 0.37
N ASN A 506 4.80 9.91 1.24
CA ASN A 506 4.37 8.61 1.73
C ASN A 506 3.92 8.62 3.20
N LEU A 507 3.62 9.78 3.77
CA LEU A 507 3.33 9.92 5.21
C LEU A 507 2.17 9.02 5.67
N THR A 508 1.13 8.88 4.84
CA THR A 508 -0.01 8.01 5.12
C THR A 508 0.39 6.55 5.31
N PHE A 509 1.39 6.05 4.57
CA PHE A 509 1.92 4.71 4.77
C PHE A 509 2.62 4.60 6.13
N PHE A 510 3.52 5.53 6.45
CA PHE A 510 4.24 5.54 7.73
C PHE A 510 3.31 5.69 8.94
N GLU A 511 2.21 6.44 8.82
CA GLU A 511 1.21 6.58 9.87
C GLU A 511 0.51 5.25 10.22
N ASN A 512 0.41 4.34 9.25
CA ASN A 512 -0.16 3.00 9.45
C ASN A 512 0.81 2.03 10.15
N LEU A 513 2.08 2.41 10.33
CA LEU A 513 3.11 1.55 10.93
C LEU A 513 3.23 1.68 12.45
N LYS A 514 2.40 2.50 13.11
CA LYS A 514 2.55 2.84 14.54
C LYS A 514 2.39 1.66 15.51
N ASP A 515 1.64 0.63 15.10
CA ASP A 515 1.30 -0.54 15.93
C ASP A 515 2.01 -1.82 15.49
N ILE A 516 3.12 -1.69 14.73
CA ILE A 516 3.94 -2.80 14.25
C ILE A 516 4.72 -3.42 15.41
N GLU A 517 4.68 -4.74 15.48
CA GLU A 517 5.36 -5.55 16.51
C GLU A 517 6.60 -6.25 15.97
N ASN A 518 6.68 -6.48 14.65
CA ASN A 518 7.77 -7.20 14.01
C ASN A 518 8.24 -6.48 12.74
N ILE A 519 9.55 -6.29 12.59
CA ILE A 519 10.18 -5.76 11.38
C ILE A 519 11.11 -6.83 10.79
N TYR A 520 10.88 -7.20 9.54
CA TYR A 520 11.68 -8.16 8.78
C TYR A 520 12.50 -7.41 7.75
N PHE A 521 13.82 -7.50 7.81
CA PHE A 521 14.71 -6.97 6.77
C PHE A 521 15.13 -8.09 5.83
N ILE A 522 14.71 -8.01 4.57
CA ILE A 522 14.99 -9.00 3.53
C ILE A 522 15.67 -8.30 2.36
N GLY A 523 16.97 -8.56 2.19
CA GLY A 523 17.77 -8.01 1.10
C GLY A 523 18.04 -6.50 1.17
N PHE A 524 17.64 -5.83 2.25
CA PHE A 524 17.96 -4.44 2.49
C PHE A 524 19.36 -4.31 3.10
N ASN A 525 20.21 -3.50 2.49
CA ASN A 525 21.59 -3.32 2.91
C ASN A 525 21.69 -2.41 4.15
N LEU A 526 21.91 -3.00 5.31
CA LEU A 526 22.15 -2.30 6.58
C LEU A 526 23.64 -2.12 6.90
N SER A 527 24.54 -2.48 5.99
CA SER A 527 25.98 -2.30 6.18
C SER A 527 26.45 -0.85 6.08
N ASP A 528 25.62 0.08 5.60
CA ASP A 528 25.94 1.51 5.53
C ASP A 528 25.08 2.33 6.50
N GLU A 529 25.65 2.69 7.65
CA GLU A 529 24.97 3.51 8.66
C GLU A 529 24.72 4.97 8.20
N HIS A 530 25.42 5.42 7.16
CA HIS A 530 25.30 6.75 6.57
C HIS A 530 24.43 6.76 5.30
N SER A 531 23.73 5.65 5.02
CA SER A 531 22.82 5.55 3.89
C SER A 531 21.87 6.74 3.83
N VAL A 532 21.65 7.24 2.60
CA VAL A 532 20.68 8.32 2.32
C VAL A 532 19.26 7.94 2.77
N ASP A 533 18.95 6.64 2.76
CA ASP A 533 17.66 6.08 3.17
C ASP A 533 17.48 5.98 4.69
N SER A 534 18.55 6.22 5.47
CA SER A 534 18.50 6.22 6.94
C SER A 534 17.45 7.17 7.52
N LEU A 535 17.08 8.23 6.78
CA LEU A 535 16.05 9.18 7.18
C LEU A 535 14.70 8.50 7.40
N TYR A 536 14.29 7.57 6.54
CA TYR A 536 13.01 6.86 6.66
C TYR A 536 12.94 6.06 7.95
N PHE A 537 14.03 5.34 8.28
CA PHE A 537 14.13 4.54 9.49
C PHE A 537 14.23 5.39 10.75
N LYS A 538 14.99 6.48 10.73
CA LYS A 538 15.05 7.44 11.85
C LYS A 538 13.68 8.03 12.18
N LYS A 539 12.86 8.31 11.17
CA LYS A 539 11.46 8.76 11.36
C LYS A 539 10.60 7.63 11.92
N LEU A 540 10.71 6.43 11.37
CA LEU A 540 9.96 5.25 11.80
C LEU A 540 10.26 4.88 13.26
N PHE A 541 11.54 4.77 13.65
CA PHE A 541 11.96 4.38 15.00
C PHE A 541 11.73 5.46 16.06
N LYS A 542 11.47 6.70 15.65
CA LYS A 542 11.01 7.74 16.58
C LYS A 542 9.60 7.46 17.12
N GLU A 543 8.74 6.90 16.27
CA GLU A 543 7.35 6.58 16.59
C GLU A 543 7.20 5.14 17.13
N LEU A 544 8.01 4.20 16.62
CA LEU A 544 7.99 2.80 17.04
C LEU A 544 8.86 2.51 18.25
N LYS A 545 8.29 1.81 19.24
CA LYS A 545 9.02 1.33 20.42
C LYS A 545 8.62 -0.09 20.76
N GLY A 546 9.60 -0.91 21.15
CA GLY A 546 9.32 -2.25 21.66
C GLY A 546 8.88 -3.24 20.59
N PHE A 547 9.52 -3.23 19.42
CA PHE A 547 9.28 -4.18 18.33
C PHE A 547 10.37 -5.27 18.30
N ASN A 548 10.13 -6.35 17.55
CA ASN A 548 11.12 -7.37 17.25
C ASN A 548 11.74 -7.14 15.87
N VAL A 549 13.01 -7.49 15.71
CA VAL A 549 13.73 -7.42 14.44
C VAL A 549 14.03 -8.83 13.95
N TYR A 550 13.83 -9.06 12.66
CA TYR A 550 14.16 -10.31 11.98
C TYR A 550 15.09 -10.01 10.81
N PHE A 551 16.29 -10.60 10.82
CA PHE A 551 17.22 -10.55 9.71
C PHE A 551 17.17 -11.84 8.91
N ASP A 552 17.18 -11.75 7.57
CA ASP A 552 17.35 -12.93 6.73
C ASP A 552 18.70 -13.61 7.04
N SER A 553 18.67 -14.94 7.22
CA SER A 553 19.85 -15.79 7.45
C SER A 553 20.96 -15.62 6.42
N TYR A 554 20.66 -15.08 5.24
CA TYR A 554 21.68 -14.75 4.25
C TYR A 554 22.72 -13.74 4.79
N HIS A 555 22.34 -12.87 5.72
CA HIS A 555 23.22 -11.85 6.30
C HIS A 555 23.76 -12.23 7.70
N GLN A 556 23.81 -13.53 8.03
CA GLN A 556 24.20 -13.98 9.37
C GLN A 556 25.58 -13.46 9.79
N ASP A 557 26.52 -13.36 8.86
CA ASP A 557 27.88 -12.87 9.11
C ASP A 557 27.97 -11.34 9.31
N GLU A 558 26.90 -10.58 8.98
CA GLU A 558 26.87 -9.11 9.03
C GLU A 558 26.01 -8.57 10.19
N ILE A 559 25.40 -9.46 11.00
CA ILE A 559 24.42 -9.11 12.03
C ILE A 559 24.95 -8.05 13.00
N ASP A 560 26.20 -8.15 13.45
CA ASP A 560 26.75 -7.20 14.41
C ASP A 560 26.90 -5.79 13.81
N LYS A 561 27.24 -5.71 12.52
CA LYS A 561 27.24 -4.44 11.79
C LYS A 561 25.82 -3.90 11.64
N PHE A 562 24.85 -4.75 11.36
CA PHE A 562 23.45 -4.34 11.24
C PHE A 562 22.88 -3.84 12.56
N LYS A 563 23.23 -4.46 13.69
CA LYS A 563 22.87 -3.99 15.03
C LYS A 563 23.38 -2.56 15.25
N GLN A 564 24.66 -2.31 14.96
CA GLN A 564 25.24 -0.98 15.07
C GLN A 564 24.49 0.03 14.21
N THR A 565 24.18 -0.31 12.95
CA THR A 565 23.41 0.57 12.07
C THR A 565 22.01 0.89 12.63
N LEU A 566 21.29 -0.12 13.13
CA LEU A 566 19.98 0.08 13.74
C LEU A 566 20.05 0.97 14.99
N GLU A 567 21.07 0.80 15.82
CA GLU A 567 21.32 1.65 17.00
C GLU A 567 21.63 3.10 16.58
N THR A 568 22.49 3.30 15.58
CA THR A 568 22.78 4.61 14.98
C THR A 568 21.51 5.28 14.43
N TRP A 569 20.55 4.51 13.92
CA TRP A 569 19.26 5.02 13.42
C TRP A 569 18.21 5.21 14.52
N GLY A 570 18.51 4.84 15.76
CA GLY A 570 17.64 5.06 16.91
C GLY A 570 16.62 3.95 17.18
N ALA A 571 16.84 2.73 16.68
CA ALA A 571 15.96 1.59 16.90
C ALA A 571 15.89 1.20 18.39
N GLN A 572 14.67 1.01 18.90
CA GLN A 572 14.41 0.53 20.27
C GLN A 572 13.66 -0.80 20.23
N TYR A 573 14.35 -1.86 19.79
CA TYR A 573 13.79 -3.20 19.66
C TYR A 573 13.97 -4.05 20.94
N ILE A 574 13.10 -5.04 21.13
CA ILE A 574 13.10 -5.95 22.30
C ILE A 574 14.02 -7.14 22.04
N LYS A 575 13.85 -7.77 20.87
CA LYS A 575 14.58 -8.96 20.47
C LYS A 575 14.94 -8.90 19.00
N LEU A 576 16.06 -9.54 18.68
CA LEU A 576 16.54 -9.76 17.33
C LEU A 576 16.56 -11.25 17.06
N TYR A 577 16.10 -11.63 15.87
CA TYR A 577 16.08 -12.99 15.38
C TYR A 577 16.74 -13.07 14.01
N VAL A 578 17.29 -14.24 13.71
CA VAL A 578 17.73 -14.59 12.36
C VAL A 578 16.73 -15.58 11.81
N ILE A 579 16.23 -15.36 10.59
CA ILE A 579 15.19 -16.18 9.98
C ILE A 579 15.64 -16.69 8.62
N ASN A 580 15.51 -18.00 8.41
CA ASN A 580 15.57 -18.57 7.07
C ASN A 580 14.22 -18.33 6.38
N THR A 581 14.18 -17.31 5.53
CA THR A 581 12.96 -16.80 4.87
C THR A 581 12.37 -17.79 3.86
N GLU A 582 13.17 -18.70 3.31
CA GLU A 582 12.74 -19.77 2.40
C GLU A 582 12.04 -20.93 3.13
N ARG A 583 12.39 -21.15 4.40
CA ARG A 583 11.86 -22.26 5.21
C ARG A 583 10.88 -21.80 6.28
N ASP A 584 10.78 -20.50 6.52
CA ASP A 584 10.03 -19.89 7.62
C ASP A 584 10.45 -20.44 8.99
N LYS A 585 11.76 -20.41 9.25
CA LYS A 585 12.34 -20.91 10.51
C LYS A 585 13.34 -19.94 11.09
N VAL A 586 13.14 -19.60 12.36
CA VAL A 586 14.16 -18.90 13.15
C VAL A 586 15.36 -19.83 13.32
N VAL A 587 16.55 -19.29 13.10
CA VAL A 587 17.84 -19.99 13.27
C VAL A 587 18.59 -19.35 14.42
N GLU A 588 19.45 -20.13 15.08
CA GLU A 588 20.34 -19.57 16.10
C GLU A 588 21.35 -18.61 15.43
N PRO A 589 21.58 -17.41 16.02
CA PRO A 589 22.49 -16.43 15.46
C PRO A 589 23.93 -16.92 15.34
#